data_AF-A0A1G2Z368-F1
#
_entry.id   AF-A0A1G2Z368-F1
#
_cell.length_a   1.000
_cell.length_b   1.000
_cell.length_c   1.000
_cell.angle_alpha   90.00
_cell.angle_beta   90.00
_cell.angle_gamma   90.00
#
_symmetry.space_group_name_H-M   'P 1'
#
loop_
_entity.id
_entity.type
_entity.pdbx_description
1 polymer ?
#
loop_
_entity_poly.entity_id
_entity_poly.type
_entity_poly.pdbx_seq_one_letter_code
_entity_poly.pdbx_strand_id
1 'polypeptide(L)'
;MPSRQKENANRTSLRRLLVSAAVVGIMYHSACPPRGLIQPGYRIINAQQVTDPHAEELARSWAASLGYAYSPTWPEYPITGEAIHWCAENGITSVDIELPSSNDPTDAEVQQHLAGLLDMIHD
;
A
#
# COMPACT_ATOMS: atom_id res chain seq x y z
N MET A 1 13.35 -4.67 33.21
CA MET A 1 12.54 -5.08 32.04
C MET A 1 11.39 -4.08 31.79
N PRO A 2 11.61 -2.96 31.09
CA PRO A 2 10.55 -1.98 30.77
C PRO A 2 10.20 -1.86 29.27
N SER A 3 10.87 -2.60 28.37
CA SER A 3 10.78 -2.38 26.92
C SER A 3 9.48 -2.88 26.27
N ARG A 4 8.97 -4.07 26.68
CA ARG A 4 7.79 -4.68 26.05
C ARG A 4 6.46 -3.97 26.30
N GLN A 5 6.31 -3.25 27.42
CA GLN A 5 5.06 -2.53 27.73
C GLN A 5 4.91 -1.22 26.95
N LYS A 6 6.03 -0.50 26.68
CA LYS A 6 6.01 0.71 25.84
C LYS A 6 5.73 0.38 24.37
N GLU A 7 6.25 -0.76 23.90
CA GLU A 7 6.07 -1.23 22.53
C GLU A 7 4.61 -1.64 22.23
N ASN A 8 3.95 -2.31 23.19
CA ASN A 8 2.53 -2.65 23.09
C ASN A 8 1.62 -1.41 23.14
N ALA A 9 1.93 -0.43 24.01
CA ALA A 9 1.16 0.82 24.09
C ALA A 9 1.24 1.67 22.81
N ASN A 10 2.40 1.68 22.14
CA ASN A 10 2.56 2.36 20.86
C ASN A 10 1.79 1.68 19.72
N ARG A 11 1.78 0.34 19.66
CA ARG A 11 1.02 -0.42 18.66
C ARG A 11 -0.50 -0.21 18.81
N THR A 12 -1.00 -0.17 20.05
CA THR A 12 -2.42 0.10 20.31
C THR A 12 -2.81 1.53 19.94
N SER A 13 -1.92 2.50 20.12
CA SER A 13 -2.17 3.92 19.81
C SER A 13 -2.20 4.18 18.31
N LEU A 14 -1.27 3.61 17.54
CA LEU A 14 -1.25 3.73 16.08
C LEU A 14 -2.51 3.12 15.45
N ARG A 15 -2.90 1.91 15.91
CA ARG A 15 -4.13 1.24 15.47
C ARG A 15 -5.38 2.09 15.74
N ARG A 16 -5.46 2.76 16.89
CA ARG A 16 -6.59 3.64 17.24
C ARG A 16 -6.64 4.92 16.40
N LEU A 17 -5.47 5.48 16.07
CA LEU A 17 -5.34 6.68 15.25
C LEU A 17 -5.72 6.40 13.79
N LEU A 18 -5.30 5.26 13.25
CA LEU A 18 -5.60 4.83 11.87
C LEU A 18 -7.07 4.44 11.65
N VAL A 19 -7.76 3.95 12.69
CA VAL A 19 -9.17 3.54 12.61
C VAL A 19 -10.14 4.71 12.83
N SER A 20 -9.67 5.87 13.33
CA SER A 20 -10.52 7.04 13.63
C SER A 20 -10.37 8.20 12.62
N ALA A 21 -9.36 8.16 11.75
CA ALA A 21 -9.17 9.07 10.64
C ALA A 21 -9.34 8.30 9.31
N ALA A 22 -9.79 8.98 8.25
CA ALA A 22 -9.71 8.43 6.90
C ALA A 22 -8.23 8.39 6.48
N VAL A 23 -7.55 7.29 6.82
CA VAL A 23 -6.13 7.10 6.51
C VAL A 23 -5.97 6.17 5.31
N VAL A 24 -5.15 6.59 4.36
CA VAL A 24 -4.67 5.75 3.27
C VAL A 24 -3.23 5.34 3.55
N GLY A 25 -2.95 4.04 3.53
CA GLY A 25 -1.61 3.48 3.63
C GLY A 25 -0.94 3.39 2.26
N ILE A 26 0.28 3.92 2.14
CA ILE A 26 1.04 3.88 0.89
C ILE A 26 2.42 3.33 1.25
N MET A 27 2.74 2.17 0.69
CA MET A 27 3.95 1.43 1.00
C MET A 27 4.80 1.34 -0.27
N TYR A 28 6.08 1.71 -0.18
CA TYR A 28 7.00 1.71 -1.30
C TYR A 28 8.03 0.60 -1.17
N HIS A 29 8.25 -0.11 -2.28
CA HIS A 29 9.16 -1.25 -2.43
C HIS A 29 9.91 -1.14 -3.77
N SER A 30 10.96 -1.95 -3.95
CA SER A 30 11.82 -1.95 -5.14
C SER A 30 12.15 -3.37 -5.62
N ALA A 31 11.13 -4.21 -5.82
CA ALA A 31 11.26 -5.50 -6.51
C ALA A 31 11.56 -5.37 -8.02
N CYS A 32 11.57 -4.14 -8.55
CA CYS A 32 11.99 -3.80 -9.91
C CYS A 32 11.20 -4.46 -11.07
N PRO A 33 9.85 -4.58 -11.02
CA PRO A 33 9.11 -5.03 -12.20
C PRO A 33 9.31 -4.02 -13.35
N PRO A 34 9.43 -4.45 -14.63
CA PRO A 34 9.85 -3.58 -15.74
C PRO A 34 9.04 -2.31 -15.99
N ARG A 35 7.83 -2.20 -15.42
CA ARG A 35 6.94 -1.04 -15.56
C ARG A 35 6.52 -0.44 -14.22
N GLY A 36 7.10 -0.87 -13.10
CA GLY A 36 6.51 -0.66 -11.80
C GLY A 36 5.23 -1.47 -11.63
N LEU A 37 4.79 -1.65 -10.38
CA LEU A 37 3.57 -2.39 -10.08
C LEU A 37 2.87 -1.78 -8.87
N ILE A 38 1.54 -1.74 -8.90
CA ILE A 38 0.72 -1.32 -7.76
C ILE A 38 -0.24 -2.45 -7.41
N GLN A 39 -0.21 -2.83 -6.13
CA GLN A 39 -1.06 -3.87 -5.56
C GLN A 39 -2.01 -3.27 -4.51
N PRO A 40 -3.32 -3.55 -4.57
CA PRO A 40 -4.27 -3.11 -3.57
C PRO A 40 -4.21 -3.97 -2.30
N GLY A 41 -4.55 -3.38 -1.16
CA GLY A 41 -4.86 -4.11 0.06
C GLY A 41 -5.96 -5.15 -0.16
N TYR A 42 -5.84 -6.27 0.55
CA TYR A 42 -6.69 -7.43 0.32
C TYR A 42 -6.93 -8.23 1.61
N ARG A 43 -8.00 -9.03 1.64
CA ARG A 43 -8.28 -10.00 2.69
C ARG A 43 -8.23 -11.42 2.14
N ILE A 44 -7.98 -12.39 3.02
CA ILE A 44 -8.11 -13.81 2.67
C ILE A 44 -9.48 -14.27 3.14
N ILE A 45 -10.36 -14.59 2.19
CA ILE A 45 -11.71 -15.10 2.45
C ILE A 45 -11.82 -16.46 1.76
N ASN A 46 -12.15 -17.51 2.51
CA ASN A 46 -12.25 -18.88 2.00
C ASN A 46 -10.98 -19.33 1.21
N ALA A 47 -9.80 -19.02 1.74
CA ALA A 47 -8.50 -19.28 1.11
C ALA A 47 -8.27 -18.57 -0.24
N GLN A 48 -9.05 -17.54 -0.55
CA GLN A 48 -8.87 -16.70 -1.73
C GLN A 48 -8.52 -15.27 -1.32
N GLN A 49 -7.62 -14.66 -2.08
CA GLN A 49 -7.34 -13.24 -1.98
C GLN A 49 -8.48 -12.44 -2.59
N VAL A 50 -9.08 -11.57 -1.79
CA VAL A 50 -10.17 -10.66 -2.18
C VAL A 50 -9.70 -9.24 -1.94
N THR A 51 -9.61 -8.45 -3.01
CA THR A 51 -9.19 -7.05 -2.97
C THR A 51 -10.19 -6.21 -2.18
N ASP A 52 -9.70 -5.25 -1.42
CA ASP A 52 -10.56 -4.21 -0.85
C ASP A 52 -11.01 -3.26 -1.98
N PRO A 53 -12.32 -3.03 -2.19
CA PRO A 53 -12.80 -2.26 -3.35
C PRO A 53 -12.24 -0.83 -3.42
N HIS A 54 -12.09 -0.16 -2.28
CA HIS A 54 -11.52 1.19 -2.24
C HIS A 54 -10.02 1.17 -2.53
N ALA A 55 -9.31 0.15 -2.04
CA ALA A 55 -7.89 -0.03 -2.37
C ALA A 55 -7.70 -0.36 -3.86
N GLU A 56 -8.60 -1.13 -4.46
CA GLU A 56 -8.57 -1.45 -5.88
C GLU A 56 -8.79 -0.21 -6.77
N GLU A 57 -9.80 0.60 -6.45
CA GLU A 57 -10.06 1.86 -7.14
C GLU A 57 -8.85 2.81 -7.06
N LEU A 58 -8.29 2.93 -5.86
CA LEU A 58 -7.07 3.68 -5.59
C LEU A 58 -5.89 3.17 -6.43
N ALA A 59 -5.61 1.86 -6.37
CA ALA A 59 -4.48 1.26 -7.08
C ALA A 59 -4.59 1.44 -8.60
N ARG A 60 -5.80 1.33 -9.16
CA ARG A 60 -6.03 1.53 -10.60
C ARG A 60 -5.81 2.98 -11.03
N SER A 61 -6.34 3.92 -10.26
CA SER A 61 -6.20 5.35 -10.54
C SER A 61 -4.73 5.76 -10.50
N TRP A 62 -4.01 5.29 -9.48
CA TRP A 62 -2.60 5.61 -9.33
C TRP A 62 -1.72 4.94 -10.38
N ALA A 63 -2.01 3.68 -10.73
CA ALA A 63 -1.30 2.98 -11.80
C ALA A 63 -1.46 3.70 -13.13
N ALA A 64 -2.66 4.23 -13.43
CA ALA A 64 -2.90 5.03 -14.61
C ALA A 64 -2.09 6.34 -14.62
N SER A 65 -2.04 7.05 -13.48
CA SER A 65 -1.28 8.30 -13.33
C SER A 65 0.23 8.12 -13.48
N LEU A 66 0.78 7.01 -12.95
CA LEU A 66 2.21 6.71 -12.99
C LEU A 66 2.66 5.93 -14.22
N GLY A 67 1.72 5.37 -14.99
CA GLY A 67 2.02 4.40 -16.06
C GLY A 67 2.47 3.04 -15.54
N TYR A 68 2.17 2.71 -14.28
CA TYR A 68 2.54 1.44 -13.64
C TYR A 68 1.56 0.32 -14.01
N ALA A 69 1.98 -0.93 -13.80
CA ALA A 69 1.07 -2.06 -13.92
C ALA A 69 0.19 -2.19 -12.67
N TYR A 70 -1.13 -2.37 -12.84
CA TYR A 70 -2.00 -2.82 -11.76
C TYR A 70 -1.92 -4.35 -11.63
N SER A 71 -1.81 -4.86 -10.40
CA SER A 71 -1.95 -6.29 -10.11
C SER A 71 -2.80 -6.51 -8.86
N PRO A 72 -3.88 -7.32 -8.92
CA PRO A 72 -4.70 -7.61 -7.74
C PRO A 72 -4.01 -8.53 -6.73
N THR A 73 -2.98 -9.26 -7.16
CA THR A 73 -2.23 -10.26 -6.39
C THR A 73 -0.75 -10.25 -6.77
N TRP A 74 0.13 -10.62 -5.85
CA TRP A 74 1.55 -10.79 -6.19
C TRP A 74 1.70 -12.00 -7.13
N PRO A 75 2.32 -11.83 -8.32
CA PRO A 75 2.22 -12.86 -9.36
C PRO A 75 3.17 -14.05 -9.17
N GLU A 76 4.19 -13.95 -8.31
CA GLU A 76 5.28 -14.94 -8.28
C GLU A 76 5.12 -16.01 -7.21
N TYR A 77 4.74 -15.63 -5.99
CA TYR A 77 4.64 -16.54 -4.84
C TYR A 77 3.73 -15.97 -3.75
N PRO A 78 3.15 -16.80 -2.87
CA PRO A 78 2.41 -16.31 -1.72
C PRO A 78 3.32 -15.56 -0.75
N ILE A 79 2.96 -14.33 -0.40
CA ILE A 79 3.64 -13.55 0.62
C ILE A 79 2.78 -13.58 1.89
N THR A 80 3.42 -13.76 3.04
CA THR A 80 2.73 -13.72 4.34
C THR A 80 3.18 -12.51 5.14
N GLY A 81 2.26 -11.93 5.91
CA GLY A 81 2.57 -10.75 6.72
C GLY A 81 2.72 -9.46 5.93
N GLU A 82 2.14 -9.36 4.73
CA GLU A 82 2.11 -8.13 3.96
C GLU A 82 1.39 -7.00 4.74
N ALA A 83 1.97 -5.80 4.70
CA ALA A 83 1.41 -4.65 5.38
C ALA A 83 0.03 -4.28 4.82
N ILE A 84 -0.15 -4.38 3.50
CA ILE A 84 -1.42 -4.09 2.83
C ILE A 84 -2.53 -5.10 3.16
N HIS A 85 -2.15 -6.35 3.47
CA HIS A 85 -3.08 -7.35 3.98
C HIS A 85 -3.54 -6.97 5.39
N TRP A 86 -2.60 -6.64 6.29
CA TRP A 86 -2.91 -6.19 7.64
C TRP A 86 -3.77 -4.91 7.65
N CYS A 87 -3.51 -3.96 6.76
CA CYS A 87 -4.32 -2.76 6.59
C CYS A 87 -5.77 -3.10 6.23
N ALA A 88 -5.97 -3.95 5.21
CA ALA A 88 -7.31 -4.38 4.82
C ALA A 88 -8.05 -5.12 5.95
N GLU A 89 -7.37 -5.98 6.72
CA GLU A 89 -7.96 -6.63 7.92
C GLU A 89 -8.42 -5.63 8.99
N ASN A 90 -7.84 -4.42 9.02
CA ASN A 90 -8.17 -3.38 10.00
C ASN A 90 -9.01 -2.25 9.40
N GLY A 91 -9.55 -2.41 8.20
CA GLY A 91 -10.41 -1.42 7.55
C GLY A 91 -9.65 -0.17 7.09
N ILE A 92 -8.35 -0.29 6.82
CA ILE A 92 -7.50 0.78 6.29
C ILE A 92 -7.30 0.52 4.80
N THR A 93 -7.69 1.47 3.96
CA THR A 93 -7.40 1.44 2.52
C THR A 93 -5.89 1.60 2.31
N SER A 94 -5.27 0.71 1.54
CA SER A 94 -3.83 0.76 1.32
C SER A 94 -3.40 0.21 -0.02
N VAL A 95 -2.22 0.64 -0.50
CA VAL A 95 -1.56 0.10 -1.69
C VAL A 95 -0.08 -0.13 -1.45
N ASP A 96 0.45 -1.19 -2.06
CA ASP A 96 1.89 -1.43 -2.23
C ASP A 96 2.28 -0.94 -3.62
N ILE A 97 3.39 -0.19 -3.69
CA ILE A 97 3.97 0.32 -4.92
C ILE A 97 5.37 -0.27 -5.06
N GLU A 98 5.57 -1.08 -6.09
CA GLU A 98 6.87 -1.55 -6.52
C GLU A 98 7.44 -0.61 -7.58
N LEU A 99 8.58 -0.01 -7.28
CA LEU A 99 9.32 0.84 -8.20
C LEU A 99 9.96 0.02 -9.31
N PRO A 100 10.07 0.56 -10.54
CA PRO A 100 10.69 -0.11 -11.68
C PRO A 100 12.21 -0.27 -11.55
N SER A 101 12.83 0.35 -10.54
CA SER A 101 14.26 0.38 -10.33
C SER A 101 14.59 0.32 -8.83
N SER A 102 15.79 -0.17 -8.53
CA SER A 102 16.43 -0.13 -7.22
C SER A 102 17.40 1.03 -7.07
N ASN A 103 17.55 1.85 -8.10
CA ASN A 103 18.31 3.10 -8.02
C ASN A 103 17.56 4.10 -7.13
N ASP A 104 18.31 5.06 -6.59
CA ASP A 104 17.69 6.19 -5.89
C ASP A 104 16.75 6.94 -6.84
N PRO A 105 15.53 7.30 -6.40
CA PRO A 105 14.58 8.02 -7.23
C PRO A 105 15.13 9.40 -7.56
N THR A 106 14.96 9.80 -8.82
CA THR A 106 15.22 11.16 -9.29
C THR A 106 14.18 12.13 -8.75
N ASP A 107 14.52 13.42 -8.72
CA ASP A 107 13.54 14.47 -8.36
C ASP A 107 12.29 14.41 -9.24
N ALA A 108 12.45 14.09 -10.53
CA ALA A 108 11.33 13.96 -11.47
C ALA A 108 10.37 12.81 -11.07
N GLU A 109 10.91 11.66 -10.68
CA GLU A 109 10.11 10.53 -10.21
C GLU A 109 9.40 10.86 -8.90
N VAL A 110 10.09 11.52 -7.96
CA VAL A 110 9.46 12.00 -6.71
C VAL A 110 8.31 12.97 -7.01
N GLN A 111 8.50 13.93 -7.93
CA GLN A 111 7.45 14.88 -8.31
C GLN A 111 6.28 14.18 -9.01
N GLN A 112 6.54 13.16 -9.83
CA GLN A 112 5.47 12.38 -10.47
C GLN A 112 4.60 11.66 -9.43
N HIS A 113 5.21 11.03 -8.43
CA HIS A 113 4.48 10.40 -7.33
C HIS A 113 3.72 11.40 -6.47
N LEU A 114 4.30 12.58 -6.20
CA LEU A 114 3.61 13.65 -5.48
C LEU A 114 2.39 14.17 -6.25
N ALA A 115 2.50 14.38 -7.56
CA ALA A 115 1.37 14.79 -8.39
C ALA A 115 0.22 13.77 -8.33
N GLY A 116 0.52 12.48 -8.49
CA GLY A 116 -0.49 11.43 -8.38
C GLY A 116 -1.16 11.36 -7.00
N LEU A 117 -0.42 11.64 -5.92
CA LEU A 117 -0.98 11.73 -4.56
C LEU A 117 -1.89 12.95 -4.38
N LEU A 118 -1.54 14.09 -4.97
CA LEU A 118 -2.35 15.31 -4.89
C LEU A 118 -3.65 15.18 -5.67
N ASP A 119 -3.62 14.55 -6.85
CA ASP A 119 -4.83 14.28 -7.65
C ASP A 119 -5.87 13.50 -6.82
N MET A 120 -5.43 12.54 -6.01
CA MET A 120 -6.31 11.74 -5.17
C MET A 120 -6.91 12.47 -3.96
N ILE A 121 -6.30 13.56 -3.49
CA ILE A 121 -6.76 14.31 -2.29
C ILE A 121 -7.78 15.39 -2.70
N HIS A 122 -7.80 15.77 -3.97
CA HIS A 122 -8.57 16.90 -4.48
C HIS A 122 -9.82 16.52 -5.30
N ASP A 123 -10.09 15.22 -5.48
CA ASP A 123 -11.37 14.66 -5.96
C ASP A 123 -12.34 14.36 -4.81
#